data_AF-A0A2A2M2F8-F1
#
_entry.id   AF-A0A2A2M2F8-F1
#
_cell.length_a   1.000
_cell.length_b   1.000
_cell.length_c   1.000
_cell.angle_alpha   90.00
_cell.angle_beta   90.00
_cell.angle_gamma   90.00
#
_symmetry.space_group_name_H-M   'P 1'
#
loop_
_entity.id
_entity.type
_entity.pdbx_description
1 polymer ?
#
loop_
_entity_poly.entity_id
_entity_poly.type
_entity_poly.pdbx_seq_one_letter_code
_entity_poly.pdbx_strand_id
1 'polypeptide(L)'
;MLPVAVPGATRWPRGRTIAVATPFATVEGAQAEGTRLAAFYAAPLVQDRAIVVGRRADLWGRCIAVDYARYGYAPGDLVFVIGAQELDNGTTQLTPLALTLDAARSSAGSGLANLATPNPREAFVAAGTAATIIVDLGSVQAFDTVLLGFTNAAATDRIAVAPGLDAEAVAGSFAHSFRRAPVLRHGLAMLPAPVRSRYLRLQVETAAPLVAGIVVVGEALRPNHDWNAGRPIIDTGRVERLLGGGFGKDRGVAAGGWQWVMPDLSPDLSERLYALALDVGLAGELLVIEDPAVTPALNERIHWSLFGKFEPFERQPDGTAKWAMQVQDWA
;
A
#
# COMPACT_ATOMS: atom_id res chain seq x y z
N MET A 1 59.46 19.33 -39.13
CA MET A 1 59.73 19.99 -37.84
C MET A 1 58.42 20.25 -37.13
N LEU A 2 58.16 19.49 -36.07
CA LEU A 2 57.50 19.92 -34.83
C LEU A 2 58.17 19.10 -33.71
N PRO A 3 58.38 19.66 -32.51
CA PRO A 3 59.38 19.16 -31.57
C PRO A 3 58.96 17.91 -30.80
N VAL A 4 60.00 17.19 -30.41
CA VAL A 4 60.07 15.94 -29.64
C VAL A 4 59.80 16.20 -28.15
N ALA A 5 59.07 15.30 -27.49
CA ALA A 5 59.01 15.20 -26.03
C ALA A 5 59.45 13.80 -25.57
N VAL A 6 60.59 13.71 -24.88
CA VAL A 6 61.10 12.53 -24.14
C VAL A 6 62.05 13.07 -23.04
N PRO A 7 62.34 12.38 -21.93
CA PRO A 7 61.50 11.74 -20.90
C PRO A 7 61.94 12.14 -19.45
N GLY A 8 61.15 11.77 -18.44
CA GLY A 8 61.61 11.78 -17.03
C GLY A 8 60.51 11.37 -16.06
N ALA A 9 59.94 10.17 -16.23
CA ALA A 9 60.05 9.04 -15.30
C ALA A 9 59.47 9.32 -13.91
N THR A 10 58.37 8.66 -13.55
CA THR A 10 58.48 7.34 -12.87
C THR A 10 57.56 6.27 -13.47
N ARG A 11 58.11 5.07 -13.67
CA ARG A 11 57.38 3.84 -14.02
C ARG A 11 56.87 3.14 -12.74
N TRP A 12 55.74 2.44 -12.85
CA TRP A 12 55.32 1.13 -12.27
C TRP A 12 53.82 1.15 -11.91
N PRO A 13 53.04 0.04 -12.01
CA PRO A 13 53.13 -1.18 -12.84
C PRO A 13 51.93 -1.33 -13.80
N ARG A 14 52.07 -2.20 -14.82
CA ARG A 14 50.92 -2.85 -15.46
C ARG A 14 50.43 -3.98 -14.53
N GLY A 15 49.16 -3.91 -14.17
CA GLY A 15 48.35 -4.94 -13.53
C GLY A 15 46.88 -4.53 -13.69
N ARG A 16 46.11 -5.32 -14.44
CA ARG A 16 44.74 -5.10 -14.96
C ARG A 16 43.83 -4.15 -14.16
N THR A 17 43.08 -3.27 -14.84
CA THR A 17 41.79 -2.77 -14.32
C THR A 17 40.83 -2.37 -15.45
N ILE A 18 39.55 -2.60 -15.18
CA ILE A 18 38.40 -2.72 -16.06
C ILE A 18 38.08 -1.39 -16.75
N ALA A 19 37.90 -1.40 -18.07
CA ALA A 19 37.29 -0.29 -18.80
C ALA A 19 35.76 -0.36 -18.66
N VAL A 20 35.24 -0.01 -17.48
CA VAL A 20 33.84 0.47 -17.43
C VAL A 20 33.92 1.95 -17.79
N ALA A 21 33.51 2.28 -19.01
CA ALA A 21 33.22 3.66 -19.37
C ALA A 21 32.02 4.11 -18.52
N THR A 22 32.30 4.94 -17.52
CA THR A 22 31.24 5.65 -16.79
C THR A 22 30.63 6.68 -17.74
N PRO A 23 29.30 6.89 -17.74
CA PRO A 23 28.66 7.90 -18.58
C PRO A 23 29.11 9.34 -18.26
N PHE A 24 29.86 9.56 -17.18
CA PHE A 24 30.34 10.88 -16.78
C PHE A 24 31.67 11.32 -17.44
N ALA A 25 32.20 10.54 -18.39
CA ALA A 25 33.47 10.85 -19.06
C ALA A 25 33.39 12.05 -20.03
N THR A 26 32.19 12.45 -20.43
CA THR A 26 31.95 13.63 -21.27
C THR A 26 30.85 14.50 -20.67
N VAL A 27 30.90 15.81 -20.92
CA VAL A 27 29.86 16.77 -20.48
C VAL A 27 28.49 16.33 -21.00
N GLU A 28 28.44 15.83 -22.24
CA GLU A 28 27.22 15.34 -22.88
C GLU A 28 26.67 14.07 -22.21
N GLY A 29 27.54 13.14 -21.79
CA GLY A 29 27.14 11.94 -21.04
C GLY A 29 26.72 12.25 -19.61
N ALA A 30 27.36 13.22 -18.95
CA ALA A 30 26.96 13.71 -17.64
C ALA A 30 25.61 14.47 -17.71
N GLN A 31 25.33 15.18 -18.80
CA GLN A 31 24.04 15.84 -19.04
C GLN A 31 22.94 14.83 -19.40
N ALA A 32 23.25 13.79 -20.19
CA ALA A 32 22.31 12.71 -20.48
C ALA A 32 21.97 11.91 -19.23
N GLU A 33 22.97 11.58 -18.40
CA GLU A 33 22.76 10.89 -17.12
C GLU A 33 22.10 11.82 -16.09
N GLY A 34 22.44 13.11 -16.08
CA GLY A 34 21.74 14.12 -15.29
C GLY A 34 20.27 14.28 -15.70
N THR A 35 19.96 14.14 -17.00
CA THR A 35 18.58 14.15 -17.51
C THR A 35 17.85 12.86 -17.17
N ARG A 36 18.51 11.70 -17.23
CA ARG A 36 17.97 10.41 -16.80
C ARG A 36 17.68 10.38 -15.30
N LEU A 37 18.62 10.89 -14.49
CA LEU A 37 18.48 11.03 -13.05
C LEU A 37 17.43 12.09 -12.71
N ALA A 38 17.36 13.20 -13.43
CA ALA A 38 16.28 14.18 -13.26
C ALA A 38 14.92 13.56 -13.62
N ALA A 39 14.82 12.71 -14.64
CA ALA A 39 13.61 11.97 -14.96
C ALA A 39 13.26 10.92 -13.89
N PHE A 40 14.26 10.27 -13.29
CA PHE A 40 14.12 9.31 -12.19
C PHE A 40 13.73 9.98 -10.86
N TYR A 41 14.31 11.15 -10.54
CA TYR A 41 14.02 11.93 -9.32
C TYR A 41 12.81 12.87 -9.47
N ALA A 42 12.33 13.13 -10.69
CA ALA A 42 11.15 13.97 -10.96
C ALA A 42 9.83 13.19 -11.00
N ALA A 43 9.86 11.85 -10.89
CA ALA A 43 8.67 11.05 -10.67
C ALA A 43 8.47 10.84 -9.15
N PRO A 44 7.42 11.43 -8.54
CA PRO A 44 7.31 11.47 -7.09
C PRO A 44 6.70 10.18 -6.50
N LEU A 45 7.60 9.39 -5.99
CA LEU A 45 7.70 8.73 -4.68
C LEU A 45 7.05 9.48 -3.48
N VAL A 46 5.71 9.57 -3.31
CA VAL A 46 5.14 10.18 -2.07
C VAL A 46 3.66 9.82 -1.81
N GLN A 47 3.32 9.53 -0.54
CA GLN A 47 2.04 9.96 0.05
C GLN A 47 1.72 11.38 -0.42
N ASP A 48 0.53 11.66 -0.94
CA ASP A 48 0.20 13.03 -1.31
C ASP A 48 0.52 13.99 -0.16
N ARG A 49 1.42 14.94 -0.41
CA ARG A 49 1.89 15.91 0.58
C ARG A 49 1.75 17.30 -0.02
N ALA A 50 0.66 17.97 0.32
CA ALA A 50 0.38 19.33 -0.14
C ALA A 50 1.02 20.33 0.83
N ILE A 51 1.83 21.27 0.34
CA ILE A 51 2.37 22.34 1.19
C ILE A 51 1.46 23.56 1.06
N VAL A 52 0.87 24.00 2.18
CA VAL A 52 0.05 25.22 2.24
C VAL A 52 0.77 26.31 3.03
N VAL A 53 0.55 27.56 2.62
CA VAL A 53 1.13 28.72 3.31
C VAL A 53 0.48 28.91 4.67
N GLY A 54 1.32 29.21 5.67
CA GLY A 54 0.89 29.47 7.04
C GLY A 54 0.85 28.23 7.91
N ARG A 55 0.59 28.47 9.19
CA ARG A 55 0.35 27.45 10.22
C ARG A 55 -1.11 27.03 10.18
N ARG A 56 -1.35 25.88 9.54
CA ARG A 56 -2.67 25.39 9.12
C ARG A 56 -3.00 24.04 9.73
N ALA A 57 -2.58 23.80 10.98
CA ALA A 57 -3.05 22.65 11.74
C ALA A 57 -4.60 22.60 11.85
N ASP A 58 -5.28 23.74 11.69
CA ASP A 58 -6.75 23.86 11.63
C ASP A 58 -7.39 23.08 10.48
N LEU A 59 -6.63 22.74 9.44
CA LEU A 59 -7.11 22.00 8.27
C LEU A 59 -7.19 20.49 8.51
N TRP A 60 -6.59 19.97 9.58
CA TRP A 60 -6.70 18.55 9.93
C TRP A 60 -8.16 18.16 10.15
N GLY A 61 -8.58 17.06 9.51
CA GLY A 61 -9.96 16.56 9.58
C GLY A 61 -10.97 17.36 8.77
N ARG A 62 -10.53 18.20 7.81
CA ARG A 62 -11.42 19.00 6.94
C ARG A 62 -11.27 18.62 5.47
N CYS A 63 -12.36 18.83 4.71
CA CYS A 63 -12.29 18.85 3.25
C CYS A 63 -11.80 20.22 2.76
N ILE A 64 -10.84 20.23 1.86
CA ILE A 64 -10.34 21.44 1.21
C ILE A 64 -10.38 21.28 -0.31
N ALA A 65 -10.60 22.40 -1.02
CA ALA A 65 -10.47 22.43 -2.46
C ALA A 65 -9.00 22.54 -2.84
N VAL A 66 -8.53 21.67 -3.74
CA VAL A 66 -7.17 21.74 -4.29
C VAL A 66 -7.10 22.87 -5.30
N ASP A 67 -6.07 23.71 -5.26
CA ASP A 67 -5.86 24.82 -6.22
C ASP A 67 -4.79 24.49 -7.27
N TYR A 68 -4.21 23.29 -7.21
CA TYR A 68 -3.14 22.84 -8.08
C TYR A 68 -3.52 21.59 -8.87
N ALA A 69 -2.92 21.45 -10.06
CA ALA A 69 -3.07 20.28 -10.92
C ALA A 69 -1.83 19.38 -10.80
N ARG A 70 -1.84 18.44 -9.85
CA ARG A 70 -0.75 17.47 -9.64
C ARG A 70 -1.30 16.22 -8.96
N TYR A 71 -0.64 15.07 -9.12
CA TYR A 71 -1.02 13.80 -8.48
C TYR A 71 -2.45 13.32 -8.83
N GLY A 72 -2.98 13.73 -9.99
CA GLY A 72 -4.32 13.33 -10.45
C GLY A 72 -5.47 14.23 -9.98
N TYR A 73 -5.20 15.24 -9.15
CA TYR A 73 -6.18 16.27 -8.78
C TYR A 73 -6.28 17.35 -9.86
N ALA A 74 -7.50 17.81 -10.13
CA ALA A 74 -7.80 19.03 -10.86
C ALA A 74 -8.07 20.19 -9.88
N PRO A 75 -7.76 21.45 -10.27
CA PRO A 75 -8.15 22.61 -9.48
C PRO A 75 -9.67 22.61 -9.23
N GLY A 76 -10.06 22.64 -7.96
CA GLY A 76 -11.44 22.54 -7.50
C GLY A 76 -11.84 21.17 -6.95
N ASP A 77 -11.03 20.12 -7.11
CA ASP A 77 -11.28 18.82 -6.49
C ASP A 77 -11.26 18.94 -4.95
N LEU A 78 -12.10 18.16 -4.27
CA LEU A 78 -12.17 18.14 -2.80
C LEU A 78 -11.33 16.99 -2.26
N VAL A 79 -10.46 17.29 -1.30
CA VAL A 79 -9.63 16.29 -0.61
C VAL A 79 -9.79 16.39 0.91
N PHE A 80 -9.85 15.25 1.59
CA PHE A 80 -9.94 15.20 3.05
C PHE A 80 -8.54 15.15 3.66
N VAL A 81 -8.24 16.05 4.59
CA VAL A 81 -6.90 16.17 5.19
C VAL A 81 -6.78 15.26 6.41
N ILE A 82 -5.95 14.22 6.31
CA ILE A 82 -5.70 13.23 7.37
C ILE A 82 -4.41 13.49 8.16
N GLY A 83 -3.55 14.37 7.66
CA GLY A 83 -2.35 14.84 8.36
C GLY A 83 -2.13 16.32 8.10
N ALA A 84 -1.71 17.07 9.12
CA ALA A 84 -1.30 18.47 8.99
C ALA A 84 -0.08 18.71 9.89
N GLN A 85 1.10 18.74 9.28
CA GLN A 85 2.37 18.96 9.97
C GLN A 85 2.86 20.37 9.69
N GLU A 86 2.87 21.23 10.71
CA GLU A 86 3.49 22.54 10.61
C GLU A 86 5.02 22.38 10.53
N LEU A 87 5.62 23.07 9.56
CA LEU A 87 7.05 23.05 9.30
C LEU A 87 7.68 24.35 9.82
N ASP A 88 8.97 24.27 10.15
CA ASP A 88 9.71 25.40 10.74
C ASP A 88 9.82 26.62 9.80
N ASN A 89 9.59 26.42 8.50
CA ASN A 89 9.58 27.48 7.48
C ASN A 89 8.24 28.27 7.42
N GLY A 90 7.31 28.03 8.36
CA GLY A 90 6.03 28.73 8.41
C GLY A 90 4.98 28.23 7.40
N THR A 91 5.19 27.04 6.82
CA THR A 91 4.22 26.34 5.98
C THR A 91 3.68 25.10 6.69
N THR A 92 2.62 24.50 6.16
CA THR A 92 2.06 23.25 6.69
C THR A 92 2.02 22.20 5.59
N GLN A 93 2.55 21.02 5.88
CA GLN A 93 2.44 19.85 5.03
C GLN A 93 1.15 19.10 5.38
N LEU A 94 0.24 19.02 4.41
CA LEU A 94 -1.01 18.29 4.51
C LEU A 94 -0.88 16.93 3.86
N THR A 95 -1.46 15.90 4.46
CA THR A 95 -1.63 14.58 3.86
C THR A 95 -3.09 14.45 3.42
N PRO A 96 -3.41 14.54 2.12
CA PRO A 96 -4.74 14.27 1.61
C PRO A 96 -5.02 12.76 1.59
N LEU A 97 -6.26 12.41 1.87
CA LEU A 97 -6.81 11.09 1.60
C LEU A 97 -7.58 11.15 0.28
N ALA A 98 -7.15 10.36 -0.69
CA ALA A 98 -7.74 10.30 -2.03
C ALA A 98 -9.14 9.64 -2.08
N LEU A 99 -9.58 9.00 -0.99
CA LEU A 99 -10.87 8.33 -0.87
C LEU A 99 -11.81 9.13 0.04
N THR A 100 -13.02 9.41 -0.43
CA THR A 100 -14.06 10.07 0.38
C THR A 100 -15.36 9.27 0.36
N LEU A 101 -16.16 9.38 1.43
CA LEU A 101 -17.45 8.72 1.53
C LEU A 101 -18.55 9.73 1.21
N ASP A 102 -19.43 9.36 0.29
CA ASP A 102 -20.58 10.19 -0.03
C ASP A 102 -21.71 9.96 0.98
N ALA A 103 -21.77 10.83 1.97
CA ALA A 103 -22.78 10.76 3.04
C ALA A 103 -24.22 10.98 2.54
N ALA A 104 -24.42 11.71 1.44
CA ALA A 104 -25.76 12.02 0.94
C ALA A 104 -26.39 10.82 0.21
N ARG A 105 -25.56 9.97 -0.41
CA ARG A 105 -25.99 8.78 -1.15
C ARG A 105 -25.78 7.47 -0.39
N SER A 106 -25.04 7.50 0.72
CA SER A 106 -24.87 6.34 1.61
C SER A 106 -26.04 6.19 2.58
N SER A 107 -26.25 4.97 3.06
CA SER A 107 -27.21 4.68 4.12
C SER A 107 -26.87 5.41 5.42
N ALA A 108 -27.91 5.74 6.18
CA ALA A 108 -27.76 6.37 7.49
C ALA A 108 -26.96 5.47 8.46
N GLY A 109 -26.24 6.12 9.37
CA GLY A 109 -25.41 5.48 10.39
C GLY A 109 -24.53 6.52 11.08
N SER A 110 -23.64 6.05 11.96
CA SER A 110 -22.63 6.89 12.62
C SER A 110 -21.24 6.50 12.14
N GLY A 111 -20.33 7.49 12.06
CA GLY A 111 -18.93 7.22 11.73
C GLY A 111 -18.66 6.81 10.29
N LEU A 112 -19.49 7.18 9.31
CA LEU A 112 -19.27 6.80 7.90
C LEU A 112 -17.89 7.22 7.38
N ALA A 113 -17.42 8.41 7.76
CA ALA A 113 -16.09 8.90 7.40
C ALA A 113 -14.94 8.04 7.95
N ASN A 114 -15.18 7.24 9.00
CA ASN A 114 -14.17 6.38 9.59
C ASN A 114 -13.75 5.26 8.62
N LEU A 115 -14.62 4.86 7.68
CA LEU A 115 -14.27 3.89 6.65
C LEU A 115 -13.12 4.34 5.73
N ALA A 116 -12.83 5.63 5.70
CA ALA A 116 -11.75 6.23 4.93
C ALA A 116 -10.44 6.29 5.73
N THR A 117 -10.47 6.11 7.05
CA THR A 117 -9.28 6.29 7.88
C THR A 117 -8.45 5.00 7.89
N PRO A 118 -7.12 5.11 8.00
CA PRO A 118 -6.25 3.93 8.08
C PRO A 118 -6.43 3.16 9.40
N ASN A 119 -7.06 3.76 10.42
CA ASN A 119 -7.20 3.14 11.74
C ASN A 119 -8.52 2.35 11.86
N PRO A 120 -8.51 1.01 11.82
CA PRO A 120 -9.73 0.21 11.82
C PRO A 120 -10.47 0.19 13.17
N ARG A 121 -9.92 0.82 14.21
CA ARG A 121 -10.59 0.95 15.52
C ARG A 121 -11.71 1.98 15.51
N GLU A 122 -11.67 2.92 14.59
CA GLU A 122 -12.75 3.87 14.35
C GLU A 122 -13.72 3.21 13.37
N ALA A 123 -14.92 2.89 13.83
CA ALA A 123 -15.86 2.11 13.02
C ALA A 123 -17.00 2.97 12.49
N PHE A 124 -17.48 2.61 11.30
CA PHE A 124 -18.83 2.92 10.85
C PHE A 124 -19.81 1.93 11.50
N VAL A 125 -20.95 2.45 11.93
CA VAL A 125 -22.08 1.66 12.41
C VAL A 125 -23.31 2.03 11.59
N ALA A 126 -23.81 1.09 10.80
CA ALA A 126 -25.02 1.27 10.01
C ALA A 126 -26.26 1.42 10.92
N ALA A 127 -27.25 2.19 10.49
CA ALA A 127 -28.52 2.32 11.22
C ALA A 127 -29.42 1.09 11.09
N GLY A 128 -29.18 0.23 10.10
CA GLY A 128 -29.99 -0.95 9.81
C GLY A 128 -29.15 -2.15 9.36
N THR A 129 -29.84 -3.26 9.10
CA THR A 129 -29.27 -4.53 8.64
C THR A 129 -28.93 -4.55 7.15
N ALA A 130 -29.39 -3.56 6.39
CA ALA A 130 -28.98 -3.32 5.01
C ALA A 130 -28.29 -1.95 4.94
N ALA A 131 -27.11 -1.91 4.32
CA ALA A 131 -26.33 -0.70 4.17
C ALA A 131 -25.85 -0.56 2.72
N THR A 132 -26.05 0.62 2.15
CA THR A 132 -25.40 1.07 0.93
C THR A 132 -24.31 2.06 1.31
N ILE A 133 -23.08 1.83 0.87
CA ILE A 133 -21.94 2.72 1.10
C ILE A 133 -21.45 3.19 -0.26
N ILE A 134 -21.45 4.50 -0.48
CA ILE A 134 -20.97 5.12 -1.72
C ILE A 134 -19.60 5.73 -1.45
N VAL A 135 -18.64 5.31 -2.26
CA VAL A 135 -17.26 5.82 -2.17
C VAL A 135 -16.96 6.63 -3.42
N ASP A 136 -16.41 7.82 -3.22
CA ASP A 136 -15.86 8.67 -4.27
C ASP A 136 -14.34 8.60 -4.21
N LEU A 137 -13.73 8.11 -5.30
CA LEU A 137 -12.29 7.98 -5.47
C LEU A 137 -11.64 9.33 -5.86
N GLY A 138 -12.41 10.43 -5.87
CA GLY A 138 -11.99 11.78 -6.25
C GLY A 138 -11.86 11.97 -7.76
N SER A 139 -11.37 10.95 -8.45
CA SER A 139 -11.15 10.92 -9.90
C SER A 139 -11.45 9.53 -10.47
N VAL A 140 -11.46 9.40 -11.80
CA VAL A 140 -11.66 8.10 -12.46
C VAL A 140 -10.40 7.24 -12.28
N GLN A 141 -10.51 6.20 -11.46
CA GLN A 141 -9.42 5.28 -11.14
C GLN A 141 -9.75 3.85 -11.60
N ALA A 142 -8.72 3.06 -11.91
CA ALA A 142 -8.88 1.64 -12.17
C ALA A 142 -8.88 0.86 -10.85
N PHE A 143 -9.80 -0.06 -10.68
CA PHE A 143 -9.82 -0.98 -9.55
C PHE A 143 -10.47 -2.31 -9.92
N ASP A 144 -10.06 -3.36 -9.24
CA ASP A 144 -10.70 -4.68 -9.28
C ASP A 144 -10.86 -5.30 -7.90
N THR A 145 -10.30 -4.70 -6.85
CA THR A 145 -10.27 -5.26 -5.52
C THR A 145 -10.90 -4.28 -4.55
N VAL A 146 -11.89 -4.76 -3.81
CA VAL A 146 -12.58 -4.00 -2.77
C VAL A 146 -12.64 -4.82 -1.50
N LEU A 147 -12.10 -4.27 -0.42
CA LEU A 147 -12.15 -4.83 0.93
C LEU A 147 -13.04 -3.95 1.80
N LEU A 148 -13.92 -4.59 2.56
CA LEU A 148 -14.57 -4.01 3.73
C LEU A 148 -13.99 -4.71 4.97
N GLY A 149 -13.08 -4.04 5.67
CA GLY A 149 -12.28 -4.64 6.73
C GLY A 149 -12.89 -4.50 8.13
N PHE A 150 -12.52 -5.44 9.00
CA PHE A 150 -12.80 -5.40 10.45
C PHE A 150 -14.29 -5.28 10.77
N THR A 151 -15.06 -6.22 10.25
CA THR A 151 -16.52 -6.19 10.33
C THR A 151 -17.09 -7.10 11.42
N ASN A 152 -18.37 -6.93 11.72
CA ASN A 152 -19.15 -7.92 12.49
C ASN A 152 -19.92 -8.92 11.60
N ALA A 153 -19.82 -8.83 10.27
CA ALA A 153 -20.58 -9.67 9.35
C ALA A 153 -20.16 -11.15 9.40
N ALA A 154 -21.11 -12.07 9.32
CA ALA A 154 -20.88 -13.51 9.21
C ALA A 154 -20.62 -13.94 7.75
N ALA A 155 -20.06 -15.13 7.50
CA ALA A 155 -19.90 -15.62 6.11
C ALA A 155 -21.22 -15.82 5.36
N THR A 156 -22.32 -15.97 6.09
CA THR A 156 -23.67 -16.10 5.50
C THR A 156 -24.27 -14.76 5.11
N ASP A 157 -23.70 -13.65 5.59
CA ASP A 157 -24.12 -12.31 5.21
C ASP A 157 -23.68 -12.00 3.78
N ARG A 158 -24.25 -10.95 3.17
CA ARG A 158 -24.02 -10.63 1.77
C ARG A 158 -23.30 -9.30 1.60
N ILE A 159 -22.37 -9.28 0.66
CA ILE A 159 -21.71 -8.08 0.18
C ILE A 159 -21.68 -8.12 -1.35
N ALA A 160 -21.94 -6.98 -1.98
CA ALA A 160 -21.81 -6.80 -3.42
C ALA A 160 -21.21 -5.43 -3.73
N VAL A 161 -20.50 -5.33 -4.85
CA VAL A 161 -19.81 -4.12 -5.32
C VAL A 161 -20.26 -3.79 -6.72
N ALA A 162 -20.81 -2.60 -6.91
CA ALA A 162 -21.07 -2.03 -8.23
C ALA A 162 -19.99 -0.98 -8.56
N PRO A 163 -19.27 -1.11 -9.69
CA PRO A 163 -18.28 -0.14 -10.13
C PRO A 163 -18.94 1.07 -10.79
N GLY A 164 -19.58 1.89 -9.97
CA GLY A 164 -20.38 3.03 -10.39
C GLY A 164 -21.69 3.09 -9.60
N LEU A 165 -22.41 4.21 -9.71
CA LEU A 165 -23.67 4.41 -8.98
C LEU A 165 -24.79 3.50 -9.50
N ASP A 166 -24.84 3.32 -10.82
CA ASP A 166 -25.88 2.58 -11.53
C ASP A 166 -25.35 1.28 -12.17
N ALA A 167 -24.10 0.92 -11.87
CA ALA A 167 -23.48 -0.29 -12.39
C ALA A 167 -24.11 -1.55 -11.78
N GLU A 168 -24.04 -2.63 -12.55
CA GLU A 168 -24.40 -3.95 -12.05
C GLU A 168 -23.44 -4.36 -10.92
N ALA A 169 -24.01 -4.91 -9.84
CA ALA A 169 -23.24 -5.30 -8.68
C ALA A 169 -22.64 -6.70 -8.89
N VAL A 170 -21.34 -6.83 -8.61
CA VAL A 170 -20.62 -8.10 -8.55
C VAL A 170 -20.64 -8.59 -7.10
N ALA A 171 -21.01 -9.85 -6.89
CA ALA A 171 -21.03 -10.45 -5.57
C ALA A 171 -19.61 -10.54 -4.99
N GLY A 172 -19.47 -10.18 -3.72
CA GLY A 172 -18.30 -10.48 -2.90
C GLY A 172 -18.59 -11.60 -1.90
N SER A 173 -17.72 -11.77 -0.92
CA SER A 173 -17.90 -12.75 0.15
C SER A 173 -17.35 -12.22 1.47
N PHE A 174 -18.05 -12.50 2.56
CA PHE A 174 -17.51 -12.32 3.90
C PHE A 174 -16.69 -13.54 4.30
N ALA A 175 -15.48 -13.29 4.77
CA ALA A 175 -14.60 -14.26 5.37
C ALA A 175 -14.54 -14.05 6.89
N HIS A 176 -14.41 -15.14 7.64
CA HIS A 176 -14.23 -15.10 9.09
C HIS A 176 -13.14 -16.07 9.53
N SER A 177 -12.30 -15.62 10.47
CA SER A 177 -11.31 -16.51 11.11
C SER A 177 -11.97 -17.53 12.01
N PHE A 178 -11.55 -18.79 11.93
CA PHE A 178 -11.96 -19.84 12.88
C PHE A 178 -10.91 -20.12 13.95
N ARG A 179 -9.70 -19.59 13.81
CA ARG A 179 -8.51 -20.11 14.49
C ARG A 179 -8.16 -19.41 15.78
N ARG A 180 -8.56 -18.15 15.98
CA ARG A 180 -8.23 -17.37 17.19
C ARG A 180 -9.24 -16.25 17.43
N ALA A 181 -9.62 -16.03 18.69
CA ALA A 181 -10.36 -14.84 19.10
C ALA A 181 -9.37 -13.70 19.47
N PRO A 182 -9.70 -12.42 19.21
CA PRO A 182 -10.93 -11.94 18.57
C PRO A 182 -10.98 -12.31 17.08
N VAL A 183 -12.16 -12.69 16.61
CA VAL A 183 -12.36 -13.15 15.23
C VAL A 183 -12.30 -11.94 14.30
N LEU A 184 -11.22 -11.81 13.54
CA LEU A 184 -11.17 -10.90 12.40
C LEU A 184 -12.18 -11.37 11.34
N ARG A 185 -12.91 -10.41 10.76
CA ARG A 185 -13.88 -10.66 9.69
C ARG A 185 -13.75 -9.58 8.62
N HIS A 186 -13.73 -9.98 7.37
CA HIS A 186 -13.54 -9.09 6.23
C HIS A 186 -14.52 -9.44 5.12
N GLY A 187 -15.07 -8.43 4.45
CA GLY A 187 -15.74 -8.59 3.16
C GLY A 187 -14.73 -8.37 2.05
N LEU A 188 -14.62 -9.30 1.11
CA LEU A 188 -13.78 -9.16 -0.08
C LEU A 188 -14.65 -9.31 -1.33
N ALA A 189 -14.54 -8.36 -2.25
CA ALA A 189 -15.06 -8.49 -3.60
C ALA A 189 -13.93 -8.28 -4.60
N MET A 190 -13.83 -9.19 -5.56
CA MET A 190 -12.93 -9.07 -6.69
C MET A 190 -13.72 -9.03 -7.99
N LEU A 191 -13.53 -7.96 -8.75
CA LEU A 191 -14.08 -7.84 -10.09
C LEU A 191 -13.30 -8.76 -11.04
N PRO A 192 -13.93 -9.32 -12.10
CA PRO A 192 -13.25 -10.20 -13.06
C PRO A 192 -12.08 -9.53 -13.79
N ALA A 193 -12.11 -8.20 -13.92
CA ALA A 193 -11.04 -7.39 -14.49
C ALA A 193 -11.09 -5.97 -13.91
N PRO A 194 -9.99 -5.19 -13.98
CA PRO A 194 -9.97 -3.78 -13.59
C PRO A 194 -11.02 -2.97 -14.35
N VAL A 195 -11.88 -2.28 -13.61
CA VAL A 195 -12.88 -1.33 -14.13
C VAL A 195 -12.47 0.08 -13.77
N ARG A 196 -12.66 1.03 -14.70
CA ARG A 196 -12.41 2.44 -14.46
C ARG A 196 -13.68 3.14 -14.02
N SER A 197 -13.71 3.65 -12.80
CA SER A 197 -14.81 4.47 -12.30
C SER A 197 -14.31 5.47 -11.27
N ARG A 198 -15.05 6.56 -11.09
CA ARG A 198 -14.87 7.49 -9.97
C ARG A 198 -15.61 7.04 -8.72
N TYR A 199 -16.78 6.44 -8.91
CA TYR A 199 -17.64 5.99 -7.83
C TYR A 199 -17.64 4.47 -7.73
N LEU A 200 -17.78 3.96 -6.51
CA LEU A 200 -18.23 2.59 -6.29
C LEU A 200 -19.37 2.57 -5.28
N ARG A 201 -20.23 1.58 -5.41
CA ARG A 201 -21.32 1.31 -4.48
C ARG A 201 -21.12 -0.06 -3.86
N LEU A 202 -20.93 -0.07 -2.55
CA LEU A 202 -20.96 -1.25 -1.70
C LEU A 202 -22.40 -1.47 -1.21
N GLN A 203 -22.90 -2.69 -1.35
CA GLN A 203 -24.20 -3.11 -0.85
C GLN A 203 -23.97 -4.25 0.12
N VAL A 204 -24.43 -4.10 1.36
CA VAL A 204 -24.21 -5.05 2.43
C VAL A 204 -25.56 -5.40 3.08
N GLU A 205 -25.79 -6.70 3.28
CA GLU A 205 -26.95 -7.23 4.03
C GLU A 205 -26.43 -8.16 5.12
N THR A 206 -26.72 -7.84 6.38
CA THR A 206 -26.25 -8.55 7.57
C THR A 206 -27.38 -8.89 8.52
N ALA A 207 -27.18 -9.88 9.41
CA ALA A 207 -28.20 -10.24 10.40
C ALA A 207 -28.42 -9.17 11.51
N ALA A 208 -27.42 -8.33 11.77
CA ALA A 208 -27.45 -7.22 12.72
C ALA A 208 -26.85 -5.97 12.06
N PRO A 209 -27.07 -4.75 12.58
CA PRO A 209 -26.46 -3.55 12.01
C PRO A 209 -24.96 -3.71 11.78
N LEU A 210 -24.52 -3.42 10.57
CA LEU A 210 -23.13 -3.56 10.14
C LEU A 210 -22.23 -2.65 10.98
N VAL A 211 -21.17 -3.22 11.54
CA VAL A 211 -20.01 -2.50 12.04
C VAL A 211 -18.85 -2.81 11.11
N ALA A 212 -18.13 -1.80 10.63
CA ALA A 212 -16.96 -1.97 9.77
C ALA A 212 -15.91 -0.89 10.03
N GLY A 213 -14.63 -1.26 10.00
CA GLY A 213 -13.52 -0.36 10.33
C GLY A 213 -12.98 0.40 9.12
N ILE A 214 -12.88 -0.23 7.95
CA ILE A 214 -12.21 0.38 6.79
C ILE A 214 -12.78 -0.11 5.47
N VAL A 215 -12.73 0.74 4.45
CA VAL A 215 -12.90 0.37 3.04
C VAL A 215 -11.59 0.59 2.31
N VAL A 216 -11.12 -0.44 1.61
CA VAL A 216 -9.93 -0.38 0.76
C VAL A 216 -10.33 -0.70 -0.66
N VAL A 217 -9.88 0.12 -1.61
CA VAL A 217 -10.18 -0.03 -3.03
C VAL A 217 -8.87 0.12 -3.79
N GLY A 218 -8.62 -0.79 -4.73
CA GLY A 218 -7.42 -0.71 -5.54
C GLY A 218 -7.41 -1.67 -6.72
N GLU A 219 -6.40 -1.51 -7.56
CA GLU A 219 -6.05 -2.46 -8.60
C GLU A 219 -5.04 -3.46 -8.04
N ALA A 220 -5.35 -4.75 -8.10
CA ALA A 220 -4.44 -5.79 -7.61
C ALA A 220 -3.18 -5.89 -8.49
N LEU A 221 -2.02 -5.78 -7.85
CA LEU A 221 -0.74 -6.19 -8.45
C LEU A 221 -0.62 -7.71 -8.34
N ARG A 222 -0.82 -8.42 -9.45
CA ARG A 222 -0.74 -9.88 -9.51
C ARG A 222 0.59 -10.31 -10.16
N PRO A 223 1.48 -11.02 -9.45
CA PRO A 223 2.61 -11.67 -10.11
C PRO A 223 2.12 -12.79 -11.02
N ASN A 224 2.90 -13.12 -12.05
CA ASN A 224 2.60 -14.28 -12.91
C ASN A 224 2.68 -15.59 -12.13
N HIS A 225 3.63 -15.67 -11.21
CA HIS A 225 3.85 -16.80 -10.33
C HIS A 225 4.34 -16.29 -8.98
N ASP A 226 3.88 -16.91 -7.91
CA ASP A 226 4.37 -16.74 -6.56
C ASP A 226 4.74 -18.11 -5.97
N TRP A 227 5.87 -18.14 -5.26
CA TRP A 227 6.29 -19.32 -4.51
C TRP A 227 6.10 -19.01 -3.02
N ASN A 228 5.11 -19.66 -2.42
CA ASN A 228 4.85 -19.54 -1.00
C ASN A 228 6.08 -20.02 -0.21
N ALA A 229 6.67 -19.13 0.58
CA ALA A 229 7.83 -19.42 1.42
C ALA A 229 7.45 -19.72 2.87
N GLY A 230 6.16 -19.64 3.21
CA GLY A 230 5.59 -20.02 4.49
C GLY A 230 4.94 -18.88 5.27
N ARG A 231 4.47 -19.22 6.48
CA ARG A 231 3.82 -18.29 7.42
C ARG A 231 4.68 -18.14 8.67
N PRO A 232 5.63 -17.18 8.70
CA PRO A 232 6.46 -16.97 9.87
C PRO A 232 5.62 -16.51 11.08
N ILE A 233 6.08 -16.86 12.28
CA ILE A 233 5.58 -16.25 13.52
C ILE A 233 6.57 -15.18 13.93
N ILE A 234 6.05 -13.98 14.15
CA ILE A 234 6.81 -12.84 14.65
C ILE A 234 6.48 -12.70 16.12
N ASP A 235 7.46 -12.91 17.00
CA ASP A 235 7.32 -12.76 18.45
C ASP A 235 8.21 -11.61 18.91
N THR A 236 7.60 -10.56 19.47
CA THR A 236 8.32 -9.40 20.01
C THR A 236 8.82 -9.61 21.44
N GLY A 237 8.62 -10.82 21.99
CA GLY A 237 9.11 -11.20 23.30
C GLY A 237 10.63 -11.28 23.37
N ARG A 238 11.15 -11.17 24.59
CA ARG A 238 12.58 -11.29 24.88
C ARG A 238 12.82 -12.53 25.72
N VAL A 239 13.80 -13.34 25.31
CA VAL A 239 14.25 -14.51 26.06
C VAL A 239 15.73 -14.35 26.37
N GLU A 240 16.09 -14.48 27.64
CA GLU A 240 17.48 -14.48 28.09
C GLU A 240 17.80 -15.73 28.89
N ARG A 241 19.05 -16.22 28.77
CA ARG A 241 19.53 -17.35 29.57
C ARG A 241 19.97 -16.83 30.93
N LEU A 242 19.39 -17.37 31.98
CA LEU A 242 19.74 -17.04 33.35
C LEU A 242 20.96 -17.86 33.79
N LEU A 243 21.73 -17.31 34.73
CA LEU A 243 22.92 -17.96 35.28
C LEU A 243 22.64 -19.36 35.86
N GLY A 244 21.42 -19.57 36.38
CA GLY A 244 20.96 -20.85 36.92
C GLY A 244 20.51 -21.89 35.86
N GLY A 245 20.71 -21.62 34.57
CA GLY A 245 20.34 -22.52 33.48
C GLY A 245 18.88 -22.44 33.02
N GLY A 246 18.04 -21.64 33.69
CA GLY A 246 16.68 -21.31 33.26
C GLY A 246 16.62 -20.20 32.20
N PHE A 247 15.40 -19.85 31.77
CA PHE A 247 15.16 -18.73 30.87
C PHE A 247 14.35 -17.64 31.57
N GLY A 248 14.85 -16.41 31.52
CA GLY A 248 14.06 -15.21 31.77
C GLY A 248 13.24 -14.93 30.52
N LYS A 249 11.93 -14.75 30.68
CA LYS A 249 11.00 -14.53 29.57
C LYS A 249 10.19 -13.28 29.84
N ASP A 250 10.41 -12.26 29.02
CA ASP A 250 9.47 -11.14 28.88
C ASP A 250 8.55 -11.44 27.70
N ARG A 251 7.26 -11.61 28.00
CA ARG A 251 6.26 -11.91 26.98
C ARG A 251 5.98 -10.67 26.15
N GLY A 252 6.22 -10.77 24.85
CA GLY A 252 5.76 -9.81 23.85
C GLY A 252 4.44 -10.25 23.22
N VAL A 253 4.17 -9.68 22.05
CA VAL A 253 3.04 -10.05 21.19
C VAL A 253 3.55 -10.97 20.09
N ALA A 254 2.86 -12.09 19.89
CA ALA A 254 3.07 -12.98 18.76
C ALA A 254 2.03 -12.68 17.68
N ALA A 255 2.51 -12.28 16.51
CA ALA A 255 1.72 -12.00 15.31
C ALA A 255 2.04 -13.00 14.19
N GLY A 256 1.05 -13.23 13.33
CA GLY A 256 1.25 -13.94 12.08
C GLY A 256 2.04 -13.10 11.09
N GLY A 257 2.54 -13.76 10.06
CA GLY A 257 3.06 -13.11 8.88
C GLY A 257 2.95 -14.04 7.69
N TRP A 258 3.20 -13.47 6.52
CA TRP A 258 3.31 -14.21 5.28
C TRP A 258 4.60 -13.85 4.56
N GLN A 259 5.25 -14.86 4.00
CA GLN A 259 6.47 -14.69 3.23
C GLN A 259 6.33 -15.40 1.88
N TRP A 260 6.69 -14.72 0.81
CA TRP A 260 6.64 -15.26 -0.54
C TRP A 260 7.75 -14.70 -1.41
N VAL A 261 7.96 -15.37 -2.55
CA VAL A 261 8.91 -14.95 -3.57
C VAL A 261 8.20 -14.81 -4.90
N MET A 262 8.42 -13.70 -5.58
CA MET A 262 7.92 -13.46 -6.93
C MET A 262 9.08 -13.53 -7.93
N PRO A 263 9.25 -14.67 -8.64
CA PRO A 263 10.17 -14.74 -9.76
C PRO A 263 9.59 -14.06 -11.00
N ASP A 264 10.46 -13.60 -11.87
CA ASP A 264 10.13 -13.22 -13.25
C ASP A 264 9.01 -12.17 -13.36
N LEU A 265 9.02 -11.19 -12.45
CA LEU A 265 8.18 -10.00 -12.58
C LEU A 265 8.51 -9.31 -13.91
N SER A 266 7.48 -8.88 -14.63
CA SER A 266 7.68 -8.01 -15.79
C SER A 266 8.31 -6.68 -15.34
N PRO A 267 9.07 -5.99 -16.21
CA PRO A 267 9.63 -4.68 -15.88
C PRO A 267 8.58 -3.70 -15.36
N ASP A 268 7.42 -3.63 -16.02
CA ASP A 268 6.32 -2.75 -15.60
C ASP A 268 5.77 -3.09 -14.21
N LEU A 269 5.62 -4.39 -13.90
CA LEU A 269 5.12 -4.81 -12.59
C LEU A 269 6.17 -4.57 -11.49
N SER A 270 7.46 -4.74 -11.81
CA SER A 270 8.57 -4.43 -10.90
C SER A 270 8.60 -2.95 -10.54
N GLU A 271 8.44 -2.04 -11.51
CA GLU A 271 8.40 -0.60 -11.26
C GLU A 271 7.17 -0.19 -10.44
N ARG A 272 5.98 -0.74 -10.76
CA ARG A 272 4.76 -0.50 -10.00
C ARG A 272 4.86 -0.97 -8.54
N LEU A 273 5.46 -2.14 -8.33
CA LEU A 273 5.69 -2.68 -6.99
C LEU A 273 6.70 -1.84 -6.20
N TYR A 274 7.76 -1.38 -6.86
CA TYR A 274 8.74 -0.49 -6.24
C TYR A 274 8.11 0.85 -5.85
N ALA A 275 7.31 1.46 -6.73
CA ALA A 275 6.56 2.67 -6.43
C ALA A 275 5.62 2.48 -5.23
N LEU A 276 4.86 1.38 -5.20
CA LEU A 276 4.01 1.04 -4.05
C LEU A 276 4.82 0.94 -2.75
N ALA A 277 5.94 0.24 -2.76
CA ALA A 277 6.78 0.08 -1.57
C ALA A 277 7.37 1.40 -1.09
N LEU A 278 7.63 2.32 -2.01
CA LEU A 278 8.11 3.66 -1.72
C LEU A 278 7.04 4.57 -1.13
N ASP A 279 5.79 4.44 -1.60
CA ASP A 279 4.64 5.20 -1.08
C ASP A 279 4.21 4.72 0.31
N VAL A 280 4.23 3.40 0.53
CA VAL A 280 3.85 2.77 1.81
C VAL A 280 5.00 2.89 2.83
N GLY A 281 6.25 2.73 2.39
CA GLY A 281 7.41 2.59 3.26
C GLY A 281 7.32 1.34 4.15
N LEU A 282 8.15 1.25 5.19
CA LEU A 282 8.12 0.12 6.13
C LEU A 282 7.09 0.27 7.26
N ALA A 283 6.52 1.48 7.43
CA ALA A 283 5.60 1.81 8.50
C ALA A 283 4.14 1.97 8.02
N GLY A 284 3.92 2.03 6.71
CA GLY A 284 2.58 2.09 6.12
C GLY A 284 1.91 0.72 6.11
N GLU A 285 0.59 0.75 6.19
CA GLU A 285 -0.25 -0.43 6.13
C GLU A 285 -0.51 -0.81 4.67
N LEU A 286 -0.49 -2.11 4.39
CA LEU A 286 -0.84 -2.67 3.10
C LEU A 286 -1.82 -3.83 3.25
N LEU A 287 -2.67 -3.96 2.23
CA LEU A 287 -3.50 -5.13 2.02
C LEU A 287 -2.75 -6.13 1.14
N VAL A 288 -2.54 -7.34 1.67
CA VAL A 288 -2.02 -8.47 0.89
C VAL A 288 -3.03 -9.61 0.93
N ILE A 289 -3.22 -10.27 -0.22
CA ILE A 289 -4.13 -11.40 -0.34
C ILE A 289 -3.35 -12.54 -0.99
N GLU A 290 -3.13 -13.65 -0.26
CA GLU A 290 -2.35 -14.79 -0.79
C GLU A 290 -3.08 -15.46 -1.98
N ASP A 291 -4.36 -15.78 -1.78
CA ASP A 291 -5.25 -16.34 -2.80
C ASP A 291 -6.69 -15.92 -2.46
N PRO A 292 -7.37 -15.21 -3.37
CA PRO A 292 -8.71 -14.68 -3.15
C PRO A 292 -9.83 -15.72 -3.30
N ALA A 293 -9.53 -16.97 -3.66
CA ALA A 293 -10.55 -17.99 -3.84
C ALA A 293 -11.47 -18.10 -2.61
N VAL A 294 -12.79 -18.17 -2.81
CA VAL A 294 -13.72 -18.19 -1.68
C VAL A 294 -13.73 -19.58 -1.04
N THR A 295 -12.94 -19.73 0.03
CA THR A 295 -12.86 -20.95 0.84
C THR A 295 -13.01 -20.58 2.32
N PRO A 296 -13.27 -21.55 3.22
CA PRO A 296 -13.30 -21.30 4.66
C PRO A 296 -11.99 -20.70 5.23
N ALA A 297 -10.87 -20.78 4.50
CA ALA A 297 -9.58 -20.21 4.88
C ALA A 297 -9.31 -18.84 4.23
N LEU A 298 -10.31 -18.20 3.61
CA LEU A 298 -10.14 -16.89 2.97
C LEU A 298 -9.70 -15.82 3.96
N ASN A 299 -10.22 -15.83 5.19
CA ASN A 299 -9.89 -14.79 6.16
C ASN A 299 -8.41 -14.83 6.54
N GLU A 300 -7.85 -16.03 6.68
CA GLU A 300 -6.45 -16.24 7.01
C GLU A 300 -5.51 -15.93 5.84
N ARG A 301 -6.02 -15.74 4.63
CA ARG A 301 -5.26 -15.33 3.45
C ARG A 301 -5.40 -13.84 3.15
N ILE A 302 -6.16 -13.10 3.96
CA ILE A 302 -6.28 -11.65 3.88
C ILE A 302 -5.42 -11.06 5.01
N HIS A 303 -4.43 -10.28 4.61
CA HIS A 303 -3.43 -9.69 5.50
C HIS A 303 -3.58 -8.17 5.49
N TRP A 304 -4.05 -7.63 6.61
CA TRP A 304 -3.85 -6.21 6.93
C TRP A 304 -2.53 -6.10 7.68
N SER A 305 -1.52 -5.52 7.04
CA SER A 305 -0.14 -5.83 7.40
C SER A 305 0.83 -4.68 7.16
N LEU A 306 2.03 -4.79 7.74
CA LEU A 306 3.18 -3.92 7.46
C LEU A 306 4.22 -4.69 6.65
N PHE A 307 5.05 -3.99 5.88
CA PHE A 307 6.24 -4.61 5.29
C PHE A 307 7.23 -5.03 6.38
N GLY A 308 7.43 -6.33 6.52
CA GLY A 308 8.52 -6.90 7.33
C GLY A 308 9.83 -7.03 6.54
N LYS A 309 9.72 -7.27 5.23
CA LYS A 309 10.87 -7.41 4.32
C LYS A 309 10.47 -7.09 2.88
N PHE A 310 11.33 -6.35 2.19
CA PHE A 310 11.20 -6.05 0.75
C PHE A 310 12.59 -6.02 0.12
N GLU A 311 13.07 -7.18 -0.32
CA GLU A 311 14.42 -7.33 -0.85
C GLU A 311 14.39 -7.92 -2.27
N PRO A 312 15.18 -7.37 -3.21
CA PRO A 312 15.52 -8.11 -4.41
C PRO A 312 16.40 -9.31 -3.99
N PHE A 313 15.86 -10.52 -4.15
CA PHE A 313 16.59 -11.76 -3.98
C PHE A 313 17.64 -11.94 -5.10
N GLU A 314 18.72 -12.63 -4.72
CA GLU A 314 19.94 -12.89 -5.48
C GLU A 314 19.70 -13.27 -6.95
N ARG A 315 20.50 -12.67 -7.84
CA ARG A 315 20.46 -12.94 -9.27
C ARG A 315 20.74 -14.41 -9.52
N GLN A 316 19.79 -15.11 -10.12
CA GLN A 316 19.99 -16.51 -10.48
C GLN A 316 21.04 -16.62 -11.60
N PRO A 317 21.71 -17.77 -11.73
CA PRO A 317 22.69 -18.02 -12.80
C PRO A 317 22.14 -17.82 -14.22
N ASP A 318 20.81 -17.90 -14.39
CA ASP A 318 20.10 -17.67 -15.66
C ASP A 318 19.81 -16.17 -15.93
N GLY A 319 20.21 -15.27 -15.03
CA GLY A 319 20.04 -13.83 -15.16
C GLY A 319 18.71 -13.29 -14.61
N THR A 320 17.82 -14.15 -14.09
CA THR A 320 16.55 -13.73 -13.47
C THR A 320 16.79 -13.12 -12.09
N ALA A 321 15.96 -12.13 -11.74
CA ALA A 321 15.91 -11.53 -10.40
C ALA A 321 14.57 -11.89 -9.76
N LYS A 322 14.57 -12.18 -8.47
CA LYS A 322 13.36 -12.52 -7.71
C LYS A 322 13.13 -11.47 -6.65
N TRP A 323 11.90 -11.13 -6.32
CA TRP A 323 11.61 -10.27 -5.17
C TRP A 323 11.15 -11.12 -4.00
N ALA A 324 11.81 -11.00 -2.86
CA ALA A 324 11.42 -11.64 -1.61
C ALA A 324 10.66 -10.64 -0.75
N MET A 325 9.44 -11.03 -0.37
CA MET A 325 8.55 -10.19 0.43
C MET A 325 8.17 -10.92 1.70
N GLN A 326 8.09 -10.14 2.78
CA GLN A 326 7.51 -10.59 4.03
C GLN A 326 6.61 -9.49 4.55
N VAL A 327 5.43 -9.88 5.02
CA VAL A 327 4.53 -9.00 5.74
C VAL A 327 4.29 -9.50 7.16
N GLN A 328 4.04 -8.54 8.05
CA GLN A 328 3.66 -8.77 9.43
C GLN A 328 2.19 -8.38 9.61
N ASP A 329 1.37 -9.32 10.07
CA ASP A 329 -0.05 -9.06 10.32
C ASP A 329 -0.23 -8.15 11.53
N TRP A 330 -1.25 -7.31 11.48
CA TRP A 330 -1.61 -6.43 12.61
C TRP A 330 -2.14 -7.22 13.83
N ALA A 331 -2.69 -8.43 13.63
CA ALA A 331 -3.29 -9.27 14.66
C ALA A 331 -3.26 -10.77 14.31
#